data_AF-A0A5C1ARV0-F1
#
_entry.id   AF-A0A5C1ARV0-F1
#
_cell.length_a   1.000
_cell.length_b   1.000
_cell.length_c   1.000
_cell.angle_alpha   90.00
_cell.angle_beta   90.00
_cell.angle_gamma   90.00
#
_symmetry.space_group_name_H-M   'P 1'
#
loop_
_entity.id
_entity.type
_entity.pdbx_description
1 polymer ?
#
loop_
_entity_poly.entity_id
_entity_poly.type
_entity_poly.pdbx_seq_one_letter_code
_entity_poly.pdbx_strand_id
1 'polypeptide(L)'
;MLTNDFLPFAAAGGANVLAQADWLALAARLSGYTAGVVNSAQINKGLRQTAAVAAAFGQFLNDYGGLDALDDGNIAIWFAISRDRSKAEYAPTAWLPAPQMP
;
A
#
# COMPACT_ATOMS: atom_id res chain seq x y z
N MET A 1 15.21 -5.65 11.75
CA MET A 1 14.04 -4.79 11.43
C MET A 1 13.61 -5.17 10.04
N LEU A 2 12.31 -5.37 9.81
CA LEU A 2 11.81 -5.67 8.46
C LEU A 2 11.98 -4.43 7.58
N THR A 3 12.30 -4.65 6.31
CA THR A 3 12.63 -3.61 5.33
C THR A 3 11.39 -3.22 4.55
N ASN A 4 11.26 -1.92 4.27
CA ASN A 4 10.27 -1.39 3.34
C ASN A 4 10.98 -0.50 2.33
N ASP A 5 11.13 -0.99 1.11
CA ASP A 5 11.79 -0.27 0.02
C ASP A 5 10.84 0.70 -0.71
N PHE A 6 9.54 0.57 -0.47
CA PHE A 6 8.56 1.51 -1.04
C PHE A 6 8.57 2.80 -0.25
N LEU A 7 9.16 3.84 -0.84
CA LEU A 7 9.32 5.13 -0.18
C LEU A 7 8.29 6.15 -0.68
N PRO A 8 7.80 7.03 0.22
CA PRO A 8 6.92 8.11 -0.19
C PRO A 8 7.65 9.09 -1.11
N PHE A 9 7.04 9.42 -2.25
CA PHE A 9 7.61 10.35 -3.22
C PHE A 9 7.06 11.77 -3.02
N ALA A 10 7.94 12.77 -3.14
CA ALA A 10 7.60 14.18 -3.02
C ALA A 10 6.85 14.54 -1.72
N ALA A 11 6.98 13.80 -0.61
CA ALA A 11 6.17 14.05 0.59
C ALA A 11 6.64 15.21 1.49
N ALA A 12 7.85 15.72 1.25
CA ALA A 12 8.43 16.81 2.04
C ALA A 12 7.66 18.13 1.90
N GLY A 13 7.76 18.98 2.93
CA GLY A 13 7.25 20.35 2.89
C GLY A 13 7.89 21.13 1.73
N GLY A 14 7.06 21.88 0.98
CA GLY A 14 7.52 22.65 -0.19
C GLY A 14 7.77 21.82 -1.45
N ALA A 15 7.52 20.52 -1.45
CA ALA A 15 7.65 19.71 -2.65
C ALA A 15 6.70 20.20 -3.76
N ASN A 16 7.21 20.25 -4.99
CA ASN A 16 6.51 20.73 -6.18
C ASN A 16 5.37 19.78 -6.57
N VAL A 17 4.18 20.00 -6.02
CA VAL A 17 2.96 19.27 -6.36
C VAL A 17 1.77 20.22 -6.45
N LEU A 18 0.75 19.81 -7.18
CA LEU A 18 -0.54 20.49 -7.14
C LEU A 18 -1.20 20.48 -5.75
N ALA A 19 -1.84 21.60 -5.41
CA ALA A 19 -2.77 21.64 -4.30
C ALA A 19 -3.93 20.67 -4.53
N GLN A 20 -4.58 20.25 -3.45
CA GLN A 20 -5.63 19.24 -3.56
C GLN A 20 -6.84 19.72 -4.37
N ALA A 21 -7.24 20.99 -4.21
CA ALA A 21 -8.34 21.57 -4.96
C ALA A 21 -8.05 21.57 -6.47
N ASP A 22 -6.86 22.01 -6.87
CA ASP A 22 -6.43 22.04 -8.27
C ASP A 22 -6.33 20.64 -8.88
N TRP A 23 -5.87 19.65 -8.10
CA TRP A 23 -5.84 18.26 -8.52
C TRP A 23 -7.24 17.70 -8.79
N LEU A 24 -8.22 18.00 -7.93
CA LEU A 24 -9.59 17.52 -8.09
C LEU A 24 -10.26 18.13 -9.33
N ALA A 25 -9.98 19.40 -9.61
CA ALA A 25 -10.49 20.14 -10.76
C ALA A 25 -9.77 19.80 -12.08
N LEU A 26 -8.58 19.19 -12.02
CA LEU A 26 -7.80 18.84 -13.21
C LEU A 26 -8.52 17.78 -14.06
N ALA A 27 -8.97 18.13 -15.26
CA ALA A 27 -9.62 17.19 -16.18
C ALA A 27 -8.71 15.99 -16.54
N ALA A 28 -7.41 16.22 -16.69
CA ALA A 28 -6.42 15.17 -16.98
C ALA A 28 -6.31 14.11 -15.87
N ARG A 29 -6.78 14.38 -14.64
CA ARG A 29 -6.89 13.36 -13.59
C ARG A 29 -7.87 12.24 -13.99
N LEU A 30 -8.91 12.57 -14.75
CA LEU A 30 -9.94 11.62 -15.19
C LEU A 30 -9.55 10.94 -16.52
N SER A 31 -9.04 11.71 -17.48
CA SER A 31 -8.72 11.20 -18.82
C SER A 31 -7.30 10.64 -18.94
N GLY A 32 -6.43 10.90 -17.96
CA GLY A 32 -4.98 10.77 -18.12
C GLY A 32 -4.38 11.87 -18.99
N TYR A 33 -3.04 11.93 -19.01
CA TYR A 33 -2.29 12.77 -19.96
C TYR A 33 -2.21 12.05 -21.31
N THR A 34 -2.44 12.77 -22.41
CA THR A 34 -2.46 12.19 -23.76
C THR A 34 -1.14 12.47 -24.48
N ALA A 35 -1.05 13.59 -25.19
CA ALA A 35 0.15 14.02 -25.89
C ALA A 35 0.58 15.41 -25.42
N GLY A 36 1.89 15.65 -25.33
CA GLY A 36 2.48 16.93 -24.94
C GLY A 36 3.29 16.88 -23.66
N VAL A 37 3.72 18.06 -23.20
CA VAL A 37 4.52 18.22 -21.98
C VAL A 37 3.60 18.40 -20.78
N VAL A 38 3.77 17.55 -19.77
CA VAL A 38 3.01 17.62 -18.51
C VAL A 38 3.70 18.57 -17.54
N ASN A 39 2.91 19.39 -16.84
CA ASN A 39 3.46 20.24 -15.78
C ASN A 39 3.96 19.37 -14.63
N SER A 40 5.20 19.64 -14.19
CA SER A 40 5.90 18.84 -13.17
C SER A 40 5.12 18.72 -11.85
N ALA A 41 4.39 19.75 -11.44
CA ALA A 41 3.54 19.71 -10.25
C ALA A 41 2.38 18.70 -10.39
N GLN A 42 1.86 18.51 -11.61
CA GLN A 42 0.75 17.60 -11.87
C GLN A 42 1.21 16.14 -11.85
N ILE A 43 2.32 15.82 -12.53
CA ILE A 43 2.87 14.46 -12.50
C ILE A 43 3.39 14.10 -11.10
N ASN A 44 4.06 15.03 -10.41
CA ASN A 44 4.52 14.80 -9.04
C ASN A 44 3.35 14.55 -8.08
N LYS A 45 2.19 15.17 -8.29
CA LYS A 45 0.99 14.93 -7.49
C LYS A 45 0.47 13.50 -7.69
N GLY A 46 0.39 13.02 -8.93
CA GLY A 46 0.02 11.65 -9.24
C GLY A 46 1.01 10.64 -8.64
N LEU A 47 2.30 10.84 -8.87
CA LEU A 47 3.36 9.99 -8.31
C LEU A 47 3.34 9.97 -6.77
N ARG A 48 3.13 11.12 -6.12
CA ARG A 48 2.97 11.20 -4.66
C ARG A 48 1.81 10.34 -4.18
N GLN A 49 0.64 10.40 -4.81
CA GLN A 49 -0.52 9.61 -4.40
C GLN A 49 -0.23 8.11 -4.48
N THR A 50 0.37 7.64 -5.57
CA THR A 50 0.70 6.23 -5.76
C THR A 50 1.79 5.78 -4.80
N ALA A 51 2.90 6.51 -4.71
CA ALA A 51 4.04 6.15 -3.85
C ALA A 51 3.68 6.16 -2.36
N ALA A 52 2.82 7.09 -1.93
CA ALA A 52 2.36 7.12 -0.54
C ALA A 52 1.53 5.87 -0.20
N VAL A 53 0.67 5.40 -1.11
CA VAL A 53 -0.10 4.18 -0.92
C VAL A 53 0.81 2.95 -0.91
N ALA A 54 1.78 2.87 -1.82
CA ALA A 54 2.75 1.78 -1.85
C ALA A 54 3.56 1.71 -0.55
N ALA A 55 4.08 2.85 -0.08
CA ALA A 55 4.83 2.93 1.17
C ALA A 55 3.98 2.52 2.39
N ALA A 56 2.72 2.98 2.46
CA ALA A 56 1.80 2.59 3.53
C ALA A 56 1.49 1.09 3.50
N PHE A 57 1.35 0.50 2.30
CA PHE A 57 1.10 -0.93 2.16
C PHE A 57 2.34 -1.77 2.51
N GLY A 58 3.53 -1.35 2.11
CA GLY A 58 4.78 -1.99 2.53
C GLY A 58 4.95 -1.96 4.06
N GLN A 59 4.64 -0.82 4.69
CA GLN A 59 4.66 -0.71 6.15
C GLN A 59 3.62 -1.63 6.80
N PHE A 60 2.43 -1.76 6.20
CA PHE A 60 1.42 -2.71 6.66
C PHE A 60 1.92 -4.17 6.61
N LEU A 61 2.69 -4.57 5.60
CA LEU A 61 3.29 -5.91 5.59
C LEU A 61 4.28 -6.09 6.74
N ASN A 62 5.11 -5.08 6.99
CA ASN A 62 6.11 -5.15 8.05
C ASN A 62 5.42 -5.29 9.42
N ASP A 63 4.43 -4.44 9.68
CA ASP A 63 3.75 -4.35 10.97
C ASP A 63 2.86 -5.56 11.26
N TYR A 64 2.18 -6.11 10.25
CA TYR A 64 1.14 -7.13 10.43
C TYR A 64 1.42 -8.48 9.76
N GLY A 65 2.29 -8.50 8.75
CA GLY A 65 2.69 -9.71 8.04
C GLY A 65 3.98 -10.32 8.55
N GLY A 66 4.84 -9.56 9.21
CA GLY A 66 6.16 -10.03 9.61
C GLY A 66 7.10 -10.31 8.43
N LEU A 67 6.85 -9.66 7.28
CA LEU A 67 7.56 -9.87 6.01
C LEU A 67 8.26 -8.59 5.58
N ASP A 68 9.34 -8.72 4.80
CA ASP A 68 9.97 -7.58 4.12
C ASP A 68 9.13 -7.15 2.90
N ALA A 69 8.97 -5.84 2.72
CA ALA A 69 8.37 -5.22 1.55
C ALA A 69 9.46 -4.70 0.59
N LEU A 70 10.02 -5.60 -0.21
CA LEU A 70 11.13 -5.31 -1.14
C LEU A 70 10.61 -4.85 -2.52
N ASP A 71 11.30 -3.89 -3.13
CA ASP A 71 11.03 -3.44 -4.52
C ASP A 71 11.86 -4.24 -5.54
N ASP A 72 11.67 -5.57 -5.54
CA ASP A 72 12.40 -6.52 -6.40
C ASP A 72 11.53 -7.12 -7.53
N GLY A 73 10.29 -6.65 -7.65
CA GLY A 73 9.31 -7.14 -8.62
C GLY A 73 8.65 -8.48 -8.26
N ASN A 74 8.99 -9.11 -7.13
CA ASN A 74 8.39 -10.36 -6.70
C ASN A 74 7.05 -10.13 -6.00
N ILE A 75 5.96 -10.28 -6.75
CA ILE A 75 4.62 -10.06 -6.20
C ILE A 75 4.06 -11.22 -5.35
N ALA A 76 4.79 -12.34 -5.22
CA ALA A 76 4.28 -13.51 -4.49
C ALA A 76 4.20 -13.27 -2.98
N ILE A 77 5.09 -12.44 -2.42
CA ILE A 77 5.11 -12.06 -1.00
C ILE A 77 3.78 -11.41 -0.58
N TRP A 78 3.14 -10.64 -1.46
CA TRP A 78 1.85 -9.98 -1.18
C TRP A 78 0.70 -10.97 -0.92
N PHE A 79 0.75 -12.16 -1.53
CA PHE A 79 -0.26 -13.20 -1.33
C PHE A 79 0.02 -14.09 -0.11
N ALA A 80 1.19 -13.99 0.52
CA ALA A 80 1.51 -14.78 1.70
C ALA A 80 0.67 -14.34 2.92
N ILE A 81 0.44 -13.03 3.09
CA ILE A 81 -0.37 -12.48 4.18
C ILE A 81 -1.81 -12.99 4.15
N SER A 82 -2.42 -13.10 2.97
CA SER A 82 -3.81 -13.59 2.84
C SER A 82 -3.96 -15.08 3.14
N ARG A 83 -2.89 -15.87 2.93
CA ARG A 83 -2.89 -17.33 3.12
C ARG A 83 -2.54 -17.77 4.54
N ASP A 84 -1.76 -16.99 5.27
CA ASP A 84 -1.42 -17.33 6.67
C ASP A 84 -2.53 -16.91 7.64
N ARG A 85 -3.24 -15.80 7.35
CA ARG A 85 -4.41 -15.36 8.12
C ARG A 85 -5.64 -16.24 7.93
N SER A 86 -5.88 -16.81 6.76
CA SER A 86 -6.99 -17.76 6.58
C SER A 86 -6.83 -19.03 7.43
N LYS A 87 -5.59 -19.39 7.78
CA LYS A 87 -5.30 -20.47 8.73
C LYS A 87 -5.36 -20.02 10.19
N ALA A 88 -4.93 -18.80 10.49
CA ALA A 88 -4.97 -18.24 11.84
C ALA A 88 -6.40 -17.88 12.32
N GLU A 89 -7.30 -17.50 11.41
CA GLU A 89 -8.70 -17.16 11.71
C GLU A 89 -9.60 -18.40 11.75
N TYR A 90 -9.14 -19.54 11.20
CA TYR A 90 -9.77 -20.87 11.32
C TYR A 90 -9.10 -21.72 12.43
N ALA A 91 -8.80 -21.11 13.57
CA ALA A 91 -8.59 -21.86 14.81
C ALA A 91 -9.90 -21.81 15.60
N PRO A 92 -10.85 -22.76 15.42
CA PRO A 92 -12.09 -22.75 16.18
C PRO A 92 -11.74 -22.97 17.66
N THR A 93 -11.79 -21.90 18.45
CA THR A 93 -11.95 -21.85 19.90
C THR A 93 -11.69 -23.16 20.66
N ALA A 94 -10.45 -23.38 21.08
CA ALA A 94 -10.07 -24.44 22.03
C ALA A 94 -10.48 -24.13 23.48
N TRP A 95 -11.70 -23.62 23.70
CA TRP A 95 -12.25 -23.29 25.03
C TRP A 95 -13.56 -24.01 25.35
N LEU A 96 -13.82 -25.18 24.77
CA LEU A 96 -14.83 -26.09 25.31
C LEU A 96 -14.15 -27.34 25.87
N PRO A 97 -14.28 -27.65 27.17
CA PRO A 97 -13.82 -28.91 27.71
C PRO A 97 -14.59 -30.07 27.06
N ALA A 98 -13.89 -31.17 26.78
CA ALA A 98 -14.44 -32.34 26.10
C ALA A 98 -15.73 -32.84 26.79
N PRO A 99 -16.78 -33.21 26.04
CA PRO A 99 -17.95 -33.82 26.64
C PRO A 99 -17.55 -35.18 27.21
N GLN A 100 -17.81 -35.39 28.50
CA GLN A 100 -17.73 -36.73 29.07
C GLN A 100 -18.80 -37.58 28.41
N MET A 101 -18.37 -38.59 27.66
CA MET A 101 -19.28 -39.63 27.19
C MET A 101 -19.65 -40.55 28.37
N PRO A 102 -20.87 -41.10 28.39
CA PRO A 102 -21.36 -41.97 29.46
C PRO A 102 -20.57 -43.28 29.58
#